data_AF-A0A4Q4CPJ7-F1
#
_entry.id   AF-A0A4Q4CPJ7-F1
#
_cell.length_a   1.000
_cell.length_b   1.000
_cell.length_c   1.000
_cell.angle_alpha   90.00
_cell.angle_beta   90.00
_cell.angle_gamma   90.00
#
_symmetry.space_group_name_H-M   'P 1'
#
loop_
_entity.id
_entity.type
_entity.pdbx_description
1 polymer ?
#
loop_
_entity_poly.entity_id
_entity_poly.type
_entity_poly.pdbx_seq_one_letter_code
_entity_poly.pdbx_strand_id
1 'polypeptide(L)'
;ARLPEVPRTWGWMLQLYSLRSDDSWGMGDYGDLAEIARRAGDEQGAGVLLVNPVQAFVPSTPLQRSPYSPASRRFASPLYLRVTDTEAFRTASDEVRAAVSRLAPANDTELIDHDAVWLAKRAALELLWEHQTDRPRPEDADDDLRAFAVWSALAEVHGADWRRWPESMRDPASPAVTIAGEELADRVAFHLWLQALCREQLDAARAAAHDAGMAVGLVHDLPVGVDPGGADAWAQQDVFASDVRVGCPADAFNPLGQDWGLPPWRPDRLAATGYAPFRDVVRSVLRHGDGIRVDHVAGLWRLWWIPPGEPAHRGTYVHYDADVMLAALLLEATREEAIVVGEDLGTVEDVVTRTMHERGILSSAVLW
;
A
#
# COMPACT_ATOMS: atom_id res chain seq x y z
N ALA A 1 25.46 -5.02 -7.01
CA ALA A 1 25.41 -4.94 -5.54
C ALA A 1 24.75 -6.21 -5.01
N ARG A 2 25.18 -6.66 -3.83
CA ARG A 2 24.59 -7.76 -3.06
C ARG A 2 24.20 -7.17 -1.70
N LEU A 3 22.98 -7.44 -1.23
CA LEU A 3 22.53 -7.00 0.09
C LEU A 3 23.31 -7.72 1.20
N PRO A 4 23.42 -7.10 2.39
CA PRO A 4 24.01 -7.74 3.56
C PRO A 4 23.34 -9.07 3.91
N GLU A 5 24.06 -9.93 4.63
CA GLU A 5 23.48 -11.16 5.16
C GLU A 5 22.45 -10.83 6.25
N VAL A 6 21.27 -11.44 6.15
CA VAL A 6 20.18 -11.23 7.11
C VAL A 6 20.40 -12.13 8.33
N PRO A 7 20.33 -11.60 9.57
CA PRO A 7 20.45 -12.42 10.77
C PRO A 7 19.40 -13.53 10.80
N ARG A 8 19.80 -14.73 11.24
CA ARG A 8 18.86 -15.83 11.43
C ARG A 8 17.90 -15.47 12.57
N THR A 9 16.62 -15.34 12.23
CA THR A 9 15.56 -15.01 13.18
C THR A 9 14.25 -15.70 12.81
N TRP A 10 13.22 -15.47 13.61
CA TRP A 10 11.85 -15.91 13.37
C TRP A 10 10.89 -14.76 13.68
N GLY A 11 9.64 -14.90 13.26
CA GLY A 11 8.64 -13.87 13.49
C GLY A 11 7.26 -14.25 12.98
N TRP A 12 6.37 -13.26 12.93
CA TRP A 12 4.98 -13.45 12.54
C TRP A 12 4.69 -12.83 11.18
N MET A 13 3.93 -13.55 10.36
CA MET A 13 3.25 -12.98 9.19
C MET A 13 1.82 -12.65 9.58
N LEU A 14 1.44 -11.38 9.49
CA LEU A 14 0.19 -10.85 10.01
C LEU A 14 -0.67 -10.31 8.87
N GLN A 15 -1.96 -10.64 8.94
CA GLN A 15 -3.00 -9.85 8.30
C GLN A 15 -3.46 -8.81 9.33
N LEU A 16 -2.95 -7.58 9.25
CA LEU A 16 -3.17 -6.51 10.21
C LEU A 16 -4.65 -6.29 10.48
N TYR A 17 -5.46 -6.28 9.43
CA TYR A 17 -6.91 -6.10 9.55
C TYR A 17 -7.58 -7.18 10.42
N SER A 18 -7.00 -8.37 10.55
CA SER A 18 -7.55 -9.45 11.39
C SER A 18 -7.18 -9.37 12.86
N LEU A 19 -6.26 -8.46 13.25
CA LEU A 19 -5.95 -8.26 14.67
C LEU A 19 -7.15 -7.65 15.41
N ARG A 20 -7.19 -7.90 16.72
CA ARG A 20 -8.19 -7.37 17.64
C ARG A 20 -7.50 -6.94 18.92
N SER A 21 -7.80 -5.74 19.39
CA SER A 21 -7.56 -5.29 20.76
C SER A 21 -8.81 -4.58 21.30
N ASP A 22 -8.84 -4.27 22.59
CA ASP A 22 -9.94 -3.53 23.21
C ASP A 22 -10.12 -2.12 22.59
N ASP A 23 -9.06 -1.57 22.00
CA ASP A 23 -9.03 -0.23 21.39
C ASP A 23 -9.30 -0.24 19.87
N SER A 24 -9.30 -1.41 19.22
CA SER A 24 -9.53 -1.54 17.78
C SER A 24 -10.95 -1.10 17.39
N TRP A 25 -11.06 -0.42 16.25
CA TRP A 25 -12.35 -0.05 15.66
C TRP A 25 -12.77 -1.09 14.61
N GLY A 26 -13.27 -2.25 15.06
CA GLY A 26 -13.83 -3.27 14.18
C GLY A 26 -12.81 -4.04 13.31
N MET A 27 -11.53 -3.67 13.35
CA MET A 27 -10.39 -4.34 12.72
C MET A 27 -9.08 -3.81 13.31
N GLY A 28 -7.99 -4.56 13.13
CA GLY A 28 -6.67 -4.11 13.55
C GLY A 28 -6.19 -2.86 12.81
N ASP A 29 -5.39 -2.05 13.50
CA ASP A 29 -4.90 -0.74 13.03
C ASP A 29 -3.39 -0.54 13.30
N TYR A 30 -2.81 0.60 12.93
CA TYR A 30 -1.38 0.86 13.12
C TYR A 30 -0.97 0.91 14.60
N GLY A 31 -1.89 1.24 15.52
CA GLY A 31 -1.64 1.12 16.95
C GLY A 31 -1.54 -0.35 17.38
N ASP A 32 -2.38 -1.22 16.83
CA ASP A 32 -2.27 -2.68 17.01
C ASP A 32 -0.94 -3.21 16.44
N LEU A 33 -0.50 -2.68 15.30
CA LEU A 33 0.80 -3.02 14.72
C LEU A 33 1.97 -2.64 15.64
N ALA A 34 1.93 -1.45 16.23
CA ALA A 34 2.95 -1.01 17.18
C ALA A 34 2.93 -1.86 18.47
N GLU A 35 1.74 -2.21 18.96
CA GLU A 35 1.59 -3.05 20.15
C GLU A 35 2.09 -4.47 19.91
N ILE A 36 1.71 -5.11 18.79
CA ILE A 36 2.18 -6.46 18.49
C ILE A 36 3.68 -6.49 18.20
N ALA A 37 4.27 -5.45 17.60
CA ALA A 37 5.71 -5.32 17.44
C ALA A 37 6.42 -5.33 18.79
N ARG A 38 5.97 -4.50 19.73
CA ARG A 38 6.53 -4.43 21.08
C ARG A 38 6.45 -5.77 21.80
N ARG A 39 5.26 -6.36 21.83
CA ARG A 39 5.00 -7.62 22.54
C ARG A 39 5.71 -8.81 21.91
N ALA A 40 5.74 -8.90 20.57
CA ALA A 40 6.43 -9.99 19.89
C ALA A 40 7.95 -9.93 20.10
N GLY A 41 8.55 -8.73 20.05
CA GLY A 41 9.96 -8.52 20.36
C GLY A 41 10.28 -8.82 21.83
N ASP A 42 9.64 -8.10 22.76
CA ASP A 42 9.96 -8.14 24.19
C ASP A 42 9.57 -9.46 24.87
N GLU A 43 8.37 -9.98 24.59
CA GLU A 43 7.83 -11.15 25.31
C GLU A 43 8.26 -12.47 24.67
N GLN A 44 8.52 -12.49 23.36
CA GLN A 44 8.76 -13.73 22.60
C GLN A 44 10.16 -13.79 21.98
N GLY A 45 10.85 -12.67 21.82
CA GLY A 45 12.12 -12.62 21.09
C GLY A 45 11.94 -12.84 19.58
N ALA A 46 10.78 -12.47 19.02
CA ALA A 46 10.59 -12.43 17.58
C ALA A 46 11.48 -11.31 16.99
N GLY A 47 12.15 -11.57 15.87
CA GLY A 47 12.99 -10.57 15.21
C GLY A 47 12.39 -9.93 13.98
N VAL A 48 11.21 -10.37 13.52
CA VAL A 48 10.56 -9.79 12.35
C VAL A 48 9.04 -9.82 12.47
N LEU A 49 8.36 -8.81 11.93
CA LEU A 49 6.95 -8.89 11.55
C LEU A 49 6.83 -8.65 10.05
N LEU A 50 6.14 -9.53 9.34
CA LEU A 50 5.72 -9.32 7.96
C LEU A 50 4.23 -8.95 7.96
N VAL A 51 3.89 -7.77 7.44
CA VAL A 51 2.51 -7.29 7.39
C VAL A 51 1.99 -7.28 5.95
N ASN A 52 0.71 -7.64 5.78
CA ASN A 52 0.01 -7.52 4.50
C ASN A 52 0.12 -6.10 3.91
N PRO A 53 -0.22 -5.90 2.62
CA PRO A 53 -0.23 -4.57 2.02
C PRO A 53 -1.11 -3.59 2.80
N VAL A 54 -0.56 -2.45 3.22
CA VAL A 54 -1.24 -1.35 3.92
C VAL A 54 -1.39 -0.09 3.06
N GLN A 55 -1.27 -0.24 1.75
CA GLN A 55 -1.31 0.87 0.81
C GLN A 55 -2.74 1.37 0.56
N ALA A 56 -2.83 2.61 0.08
CA ALA A 56 -4.06 3.38 0.00
C ALA A 56 -5.13 2.69 -0.84
N PHE A 57 -6.37 2.77 -0.36
CA PHE A 57 -7.58 2.33 -1.06
C PHE A 57 -8.27 3.54 -1.69
N VAL A 58 -9.33 3.30 -2.47
CA VAL A 58 -10.15 4.39 -3.03
C VAL A 58 -11.13 4.89 -1.96
N PRO A 59 -11.15 6.19 -1.59
CA PRO A 59 -11.93 6.71 -0.46
C PRO A 59 -13.45 6.77 -0.72
N SER A 60 -14.03 5.73 -1.30
CA SER A 60 -15.42 5.58 -1.69
C SER A 60 -15.94 4.20 -1.29
N THR A 61 -17.25 4.09 -1.03
CA THR A 61 -17.89 2.81 -0.70
C THR A 61 -18.63 2.24 -1.93
N PRO A 62 -18.70 0.90 -2.07
CA PRO A 62 -18.09 -0.11 -1.20
C PRO A 62 -16.56 -0.17 -1.35
N LEU A 63 -15.87 -0.49 -0.26
CA LEU A 63 -14.41 -0.63 -0.25
C LEU A 63 -13.96 -1.87 -0.99
N GLN A 64 -12.86 -1.72 -1.72
CA GLN A 64 -12.06 -2.84 -2.17
C GLN A 64 -11.51 -3.59 -0.95
N ARG A 65 -11.90 -4.86 -0.81
CA ARG A 65 -11.53 -5.70 0.34
C ARG A 65 -10.13 -6.30 0.19
N SER A 66 -9.64 -6.42 -1.03
CA SER A 66 -8.31 -6.98 -1.29
C SER A 66 -7.22 -5.93 -1.07
N PRO A 67 -6.27 -6.14 -0.14
CA PRO A 67 -5.11 -5.26 -0.02
C PRO A 67 -4.17 -5.34 -1.24
N TYR A 68 -4.35 -6.34 -2.11
CA TYR A 68 -3.58 -6.53 -3.35
C TYR A 68 -4.17 -5.79 -4.57
N SER A 69 -5.22 -5.00 -4.37
CA SER A 69 -5.76 -4.08 -5.37
C SER A 69 -5.81 -2.64 -4.82
N PRO A 70 -4.68 -2.08 -4.37
CA PRO A 70 -4.65 -0.74 -3.79
C PRO A 70 -4.91 0.31 -4.88
N ALA A 71 -5.50 1.44 -4.49
CA ALA A 71 -5.61 2.61 -5.36
C ALA A 71 -4.24 3.21 -5.69
N SER A 72 -3.31 3.15 -4.73
CA SER A 72 -1.91 3.54 -4.94
C SER A 72 -1.01 2.63 -4.16
N ARG A 73 0.13 2.22 -4.72
CA ARG A 73 1.20 1.54 -3.98
C ARG A 73 2.14 2.49 -3.25
N ARG A 74 2.00 3.80 -3.48
CA ARG A 74 2.88 4.84 -2.94
C ARG A 74 2.34 5.48 -1.65
N PHE A 75 1.05 5.43 -1.40
CA PHE A 75 0.44 6.11 -0.26
C PHE A 75 -0.14 5.12 0.73
N ALA A 76 -0.26 5.51 1.99
CA ALA A 76 -0.72 4.64 3.06
C ALA A 76 -2.25 4.68 3.19
N SER A 77 -2.84 3.58 3.67
CA SER A 77 -4.28 3.49 3.89
C SER A 77 -4.69 4.14 5.21
N PRO A 78 -5.57 5.17 5.20
CA PRO A 78 -6.13 5.71 6.43
C PRO A 78 -7.12 4.77 7.12
N LEU A 79 -7.50 3.66 6.49
CA LEU A 79 -8.35 2.63 7.11
C LEU A 79 -7.68 2.02 8.35
N TYR A 80 -6.35 1.95 8.35
CA TYR A 80 -5.57 1.44 9.48
C TYR A 80 -5.19 2.52 10.49
N LEU A 81 -5.71 3.75 10.41
CA LEU A 81 -5.46 4.73 11.47
C LEU A 81 -6.15 4.32 12.77
N ARG A 82 -5.42 4.39 13.88
CA ARG A 82 -6.01 4.44 15.22
C ARG A 82 -6.39 5.87 15.55
N VAL A 83 -7.67 6.20 15.43
CA VAL A 83 -8.15 7.58 15.60
C VAL A 83 -7.79 8.16 16.98
N THR A 84 -7.85 7.32 18.02
CA THR A 84 -7.59 7.72 19.42
C THR A 84 -6.14 8.03 19.73
N ASP A 85 -5.20 7.61 18.89
CA ASP A 85 -3.76 7.84 19.10
C ASP A 85 -3.26 9.12 18.42
N THR A 86 -4.09 9.72 17.57
CA THR A 86 -3.78 10.97 16.88
C THR A 86 -3.61 12.12 17.88
N GLU A 87 -2.72 13.06 17.58
CA GLU A 87 -2.57 14.27 18.39
C GLU A 87 -3.86 15.09 18.44
N ALA A 88 -4.59 15.14 17.32
CA ALA A 88 -5.88 15.82 17.24
C ALA A 88 -6.89 15.25 18.24
N PHE A 89 -6.97 13.93 18.41
CA PHE A 89 -7.82 13.33 19.44
C PHE A 89 -7.33 13.66 20.87
N ARG A 90 -6.02 13.56 21.11
CA ARG A 90 -5.44 13.80 22.44
C ARG A 90 -5.62 15.24 22.92
N THR A 91 -5.56 16.21 22.01
CA THR A 91 -5.63 17.65 22.31
C THR A 91 -7.05 18.23 22.22
N ALA A 92 -8.01 17.49 21.66
CA ALA A 92 -9.41 17.91 21.58
C ALA A 92 -10.06 18.15 22.97
N SER A 93 -11.22 18.79 23.00
CA SER A 93 -12.01 18.93 24.24
C SER A 93 -12.60 17.58 24.67
N ASP A 94 -12.99 17.46 25.94
CA ASP A 94 -13.68 16.25 26.45
C ASP A 94 -14.96 15.93 25.67
N GLU A 95 -15.70 16.96 25.25
CA GLU A 95 -16.91 16.83 24.46
C GLU A 95 -16.64 16.20 23.09
N VAL A 96 -15.60 16.70 22.39
CA VAL A 96 -15.20 16.20 21.07
C VAL A 96 -14.65 14.78 21.17
N ARG A 97 -13.79 14.48 22.16
CA ARG A 97 -13.31 13.12 22.41
C ARG A 97 -14.46 12.15 22.64
N ALA A 98 -15.41 12.52 23.50
CA ALA A 98 -16.58 11.68 23.77
C ALA A 98 -17.45 11.48 22.52
N ALA A 99 -17.58 12.50 21.67
CA ALA A 99 -18.28 12.38 20.39
C ALA A 99 -17.56 11.45 19.41
N VAL A 100 -16.24 11.57 19.27
CA VAL A 100 -15.42 10.64 18.47
C VAL A 100 -15.54 9.21 18.97
N SER A 101 -15.39 8.96 20.27
CA SER A 101 -15.47 7.60 20.82
C SER A 101 -16.84 6.95 20.63
N ARG A 102 -17.93 7.73 20.55
CA ARG A 102 -19.27 7.20 20.24
C ARG A 102 -19.44 6.72 18.80
N LEU A 103 -18.55 7.12 17.89
CA LEU A 103 -18.58 6.68 16.49
C LEU A 103 -17.92 5.31 16.29
N ALA A 104 -17.21 4.79 17.29
CA ALA A 104 -16.52 3.51 17.19
C ALA A 104 -17.51 2.38 16.78
N PRO A 105 -17.21 1.62 15.72
CA PRO A 105 -18.04 0.50 15.31
C PRO A 105 -17.91 -0.66 16.29
N ALA A 106 -18.79 -1.65 16.17
CA ALA A 106 -18.69 -2.89 16.94
C ALA A 106 -17.34 -3.58 16.66
N ASN A 107 -16.68 -4.05 17.71
CA ASN A 107 -15.36 -4.69 17.63
C ASN A 107 -15.41 -6.22 17.86
N ASP A 108 -16.60 -6.77 18.09
CA ASP A 108 -16.88 -8.19 18.38
C ASP A 108 -17.60 -8.90 17.22
N THR A 109 -17.50 -8.35 16.01
CA THR A 109 -18.10 -8.96 14.81
C THR A 109 -17.34 -10.20 14.34
N GLU A 110 -18.07 -11.23 13.89
CA GLU A 110 -17.48 -12.47 13.34
C GLU A 110 -16.65 -12.18 12.07
N LEU A 111 -17.15 -11.30 11.21
CA LEU A 111 -16.47 -10.84 10.00
C LEU A 111 -16.24 -9.32 10.07
N ILE A 112 -15.18 -8.86 9.42
CA ILE A 112 -14.84 -7.43 9.34
C ILE A 112 -15.77 -6.74 8.34
N ASP A 113 -16.51 -5.74 8.82
CA ASP A 113 -17.26 -4.82 7.98
C ASP A 113 -16.41 -3.59 7.66
N HIS A 114 -15.62 -3.69 6.59
CA HIS A 114 -14.69 -2.63 6.19
C HIS A 114 -15.39 -1.31 5.91
N ASP A 115 -16.60 -1.35 5.31
CA ASP A 115 -17.35 -0.15 4.98
C ASP A 115 -17.80 0.57 6.26
N ALA A 116 -18.33 -0.18 7.24
CA ALA A 116 -18.70 0.37 8.54
C ALA A 116 -17.49 0.96 9.28
N VAL A 117 -16.33 0.27 9.25
CA VAL A 117 -15.09 0.78 9.85
C VAL A 117 -14.65 2.08 9.20
N TRP A 118 -14.58 2.13 7.87
CA TRP A 118 -14.15 3.34 7.16
C TRP A 118 -15.10 4.50 7.41
N LEU A 119 -16.42 4.29 7.30
CA LEU A 119 -17.40 5.33 7.55
C LEU A 119 -17.29 5.89 8.97
N ALA A 120 -17.09 5.02 9.97
CA ALA A 120 -16.87 5.44 11.35
C ALA A 120 -15.58 6.24 11.51
N LYS A 121 -14.44 5.71 11.04
CA LYS A 121 -13.12 6.38 11.15
C LYS A 121 -13.12 7.71 10.40
N ARG A 122 -13.69 7.76 9.20
CA ARG A 122 -13.83 8.99 8.41
C ARG A 122 -14.64 10.03 9.17
N ALA A 123 -15.83 9.69 9.68
CA ALA A 123 -16.66 10.62 10.43
C ALA A 123 -15.94 11.16 11.69
N ALA A 124 -15.19 10.30 12.37
CA ALA A 124 -14.40 10.71 13.53
C ALA A 124 -13.24 11.64 13.17
N LEU A 125 -12.53 11.34 12.08
CA LEU A 125 -11.43 12.16 11.57
C LEU A 125 -11.94 13.51 11.04
N GLU A 126 -13.11 13.54 10.39
CA GLU A 126 -13.77 14.79 9.96
C GLU A 126 -14.18 15.64 11.16
N LEU A 127 -14.71 15.03 12.23
CA LEU A 127 -15.02 15.75 13.46
C LEU A 127 -13.77 16.34 14.11
N LEU A 128 -12.66 15.61 14.14
CA LEU A 128 -11.37 16.12 14.64
C LEU A 128 -10.83 17.24 13.74
N TRP A 129 -10.98 17.11 12.42
CA TRP A 129 -10.54 18.09 11.44
C TRP A 129 -11.21 19.46 11.63
N GLU A 130 -12.50 19.51 12.01
CA GLU A 130 -13.21 20.75 12.32
C GLU A 130 -12.53 21.58 13.42
N HIS A 131 -11.83 20.91 14.35
CA HIS A 131 -11.12 21.53 15.46
C HIS A 131 -9.61 21.67 15.23
N GLN A 132 -9.09 21.19 14.09
CA GLN A 132 -7.68 21.31 13.74
C GLN A 132 -7.32 22.75 13.36
N THR A 133 -6.38 23.33 14.09
CA THR A 133 -5.92 24.72 13.88
C THR A 133 -4.73 24.80 12.91
N ASP A 134 -3.82 23.83 12.96
CA ASP A 134 -2.67 23.74 12.05
C ASP A 134 -3.01 22.78 10.91
N ARG A 135 -3.64 23.32 9.86
CA ARG A 135 -4.06 22.56 8.68
C ARG A 135 -2.96 22.62 7.61
N PRO A 136 -2.59 21.48 6.99
CA PRO A 136 -1.65 21.49 5.88
C PRO A 136 -2.21 22.36 4.74
N ARG A 137 -1.33 23.18 4.18
CA ARG A 137 -1.66 23.98 3.01
C ARG A 137 -1.27 23.19 1.75
N PRO A 138 -2.17 23.00 0.78
CA PRO A 138 -1.86 22.21 -0.41
C PRO A 138 -0.61 22.67 -1.15
N GLU A 139 -0.33 23.98 -1.18
CA GLU A 139 0.86 24.55 -1.81
C GLU A 139 2.20 24.19 -1.15
N ASP A 140 2.19 23.77 0.12
CA ASP A 140 3.38 23.35 0.85
C ASP A 140 3.68 21.85 0.68
N ALA A 141 2.75 21.08 0.11
CA ALA A 141 2.90 19.65 -0.08
C ALA A 141 3.76 19.33 -1.31
N ASP A 142 4.50 18.22 -1.23
CA ASP A 142 5.16 17.62 -2.40
C ASP A 142 4.14 17.36 -3.52
N ASP A 143 4.55 17.58 -4.77
CA ASP A 143 3.64 17.53 -5.92
C ASP A 143 2.91 16.19 -6.06
N ASP A 144 3.59 15.07 -5.77
CA ASP A 144 2.96 13.75 -5.88
C ASP A 144 1.92 13.53 -4.76
N LEU A 145 2.24 13.97 -3.54
CA LEU A 145 1.32 13.88 -2.41
C LEU A 145 0.11 14.81 -2.61
N ARG A 146 0.32 16.01 -3.15
CA ARG A 146 -0.75 16.93 -3.53
C ARG A 146 -1.64 16.32 -4.62
N ALA A 147 -1.05 15.73 -5.66
CA ALA A 147 -1.81 15.07 -6.73
C ALA A 147 -2.66 13.91 -6.20
N PHE A 148 -2.13 13.11 -5.27
CA PHE A 148 -2.88 12.05 -4.61
C PHE A 148 -4.03 12.58 -3.74
N ALA A 149 -3.83 13.69 -3.04
CA ALA A 149 -4.88 14.32 -2.23
C ALA A 149 -6.00 14.93 -3.11
N VAL A 150 -5.64 15.53 -4.25
CA VAL A 150 -6.60 16.00 -5.27
C VAL A 150 -7.40 14.82 -5.84
N TRP A 151 -6.72 13.73 -6.24
CA TRP A 151 -7.39 12.53 -6.71
C TRP A 151 -8.36 11.98 -5.65
N SER A 152 -7.95 11.95 -4.38
CA SER A 152 -8.77 11.45 -3.27
C SER A 152 -10.04 12.28 -3.11
N ALA A 153 -9.93 13.61 -3.15
CA ALA A 153 -11.07 14.52 -3.09
C ALA A 153 -12.02 14.33 -4.30
N LEU A 154 -11.48 14.15 -5.51
CA LEU A 154 -12.26 13.87 -6.71
C LEU A 154 -12.97 12.50 -6.65
N ALA A 155 -12.32 11.48 -6.10
CA ALA A 155 -12.88 10.15 -5.96
C ALA A 155 -14.07 10.11 -5.00
N GLU A 156 -14.09 10.98 -3.99
CA GLU A 156 -15.27 11.14 -3.13
C GLU A 156 -16.47 11.75 -3.86
N VAL A 157 -16.22 12.67 -4.80
CA VAL A 157 -17.28 13.34 -5.57
C VAL A 157 -17.81 12.46 -6.70
N HIS A 158 -16.90 11.80 -7.43
CA HIS A 158 -17.23 11.12 -8.69
C HIS A 158 -17.24 9.58 -8.57
N GLY A 159 -16.86 9.04 -7.42
CA GLY A 159 -16.85 7.60 -7.14
C GLY A 159 -15.53 6.91 -7.48
N ALA A 160 -15.49 5.61 -7.24
CA ALA A 160 -14.24 4.85 -7.12
C ALA A 160 -13.44 4.61 -8.42
N ASP A 161 -14.01 4.90 -9.59
CA ASP A 161 -13.38 4.60 -10.88
C ASP A 161 -13.24 5.86 -11.73
N TRP A 162 -12.02 6.38 -11.82
CA TRP A 162 -11.73 7.61 -12.57
C TRP A 162 -12.15 7.53 -14.04
N ARG A 163 -12.19 6.33 -14.62
CA ARG A 163 -12.59 6.12 -16.02
C ARG A 163 -14.07 6.46 -16.26
N ARG A 164 -14.86 6.52 -15.18
CA ARG A 164 -16.29 6.89 -15.21
C ARG A 164 -16.54 8.35 -14.85
N TRP A 165 -15.51 9.10 -14.44
CA TRP A 165 -15.62 10.52 -14.16
C TRP A 165 -15.93 11.32 -15.43
N PRO A 166 -16.37 12.59 -15.31
CA PRO A 166 -16.45 13.50 -16.45
C PRO A 166 -15.13 13.52 -17.23
N GLU A 167 -15.20 13.60 -18.56
CA GLU A 167 -14.01 13.51 -19.43
C GLU A 167 -12.93 14.54 -19.06
N SER A 168 -13.34 15.74 -18.67
CA SER A 168 -12.43 16.80 -18.22
C SER A 168 -11.65 16.45 -16.94
N MET A 169 -12.13 15.51 -16.12
CA MET A 169 -11.47 15.09 -14.86
C MET A 169 -10.62 13.83 -15.02
N ARG A 170 -10.59 13.23 -16.22
CA ARG A 170 -9.85 11.99 -16.46
C ARG A 170 -8.35 12.21 -16.66
N ASP A 171 -7.96 13.37 -17.16
CA ASP A 171 -6.55 13.74 -17.30
C ASP A 171 -6.10 14.54 -16.07
N PRO A 172 -5.15 14.03 -15.25
CA PRO A 172 -4.62 14.73 -14.10
C PRO A 172 -4.03 16.12 -14.43
N ALA A 173 -3.55 16.31 -15.66
CA ALA A 173 -2.97 17.57 -16.11
C ALA A 173 -4.01 18.55 -16.69
N SER A 174 -5.30 18.22 -16.66
CA SER A 174 -6.32 19.07 -17.24
C SER A 174 -6.53 20.35 -16.40
N PRO A 175 -6.90 21.48 -17.04
CA PRO A 175 -7.29 22.68 -16.31
C PRO A 175 -8.47 22.46 -15.36
N ALA A 176 -9.37 21.52 -15.68
CA ALA A 176 -10.53 21.23 -14.85
C ALA A 176 -10.11 20.55 -13.53
N VAL A 177 -9.08 19.70 -13.54
CA VAL A 177 -8.53 19.10 -12.33
C VAL A 177 -7.84 20.16 -11.47
N THR A 178 -7.10 21.10 -12.07
CA THR A 178 -6.51 22.23 -11.32
C THR A 178 -7.59 23.06 -10.63
N ILE A 179 -8.64 23.47 -11.36
CA ILE A 179 -9.75 24.25 -10.82
C ILE A 179 -10.46 23.47 -9.71
N ALA A 180 -10.77 22.19 -9.93
CA ALA A 180 -11.42 21.36 -8.92
C ALA A 180 -10.54 21.18 -7.67
N GLY A 181 -9.23 21.09 -7.82
CA GLY A 181 -8.29 21.06 -6.69
C GLY A 181 -8.33 22.33 -5.84
N GLU A 182 -8.48 23.50 -6.47
CA GLU A 182 -8.66 24.79 -5.80
C GLU A 182 -10.04 24.90 -5.12
N GLU A 183 -11.10 24.47 -5.81
CA GLU A 183 -12.47 24.46 -5.28
C GLU A 183 -12.62 23.49 -4.09
N LEU A 184 -11.88 22.38 -4.10
CA LEU A 184 -11.87 21.37 -3.05
C LEU A 184 -10.70 21.53 -2.07
N ALA A 185 -10.08 22.71 -1.98
CA ALA A 185 -8.85 22.91 -1.22
C ALA A 185 -8.90 22.41 0.25
N ASP A 186 -10.01 22.60 0.96
CA ASP A 186 -10.16 22.07 2.33
C ASP A 186 -10.18 20.54 2.37
N ARG A 187 -10.81 19.90 1.36
CA ARG A 187 -10.82 18.44 1.26
C ARG A 187 -9.46 17.89 0.84
N VAL A 188 -8.75 18.59 -0.04
CA VAL A 188 -7.36 18.26 -0.38
C VAL A 188 -6.49 18.33 0.88
N ALA A 189 -6.60 19.41 1.67
CA ALA A 189 -5.90 19.56 2.94
C ALA A 189 -6.23 18.44 3.94
N PHE A 190 -7.50 18.01 4.02
CA PHE A 190 -7.89 16.86 4.83
C PHE A 190 -7.17 15.57 4.40
N HIS A 191 -7.09 15.26 3.10
CA HIS A 191 -6.37 14.06 2.64
C HIS A 191 -4.86 14.15 2.84
N LEU A 192 -4.27 15.34 2.73
CA LEU A 192 -2.87 15.58 3.11
C LEU A 192 -2.63 15.27 4.59
N TRP A 193 -3.54 15.74 5.45
CA TRP A 193 -3.50 15.48 6.89
C TRP A 193 -3.63 13.99 7.20
N LEU A 194 -4.53 13.27 6.53
CA LEU A 194 -4.64 11.81 6.69
C LEU A 194 -3.33 11.08 6.37
N GLN A 195 -2.60 11.49 5.33
CA GLN A 195 -1.30 10.89 4.99
C GLN A 195 -0.22 11.24 6.03
N ALA A 196 -0.27 12.42 6.63
CA ALA A 196 0.61 12.79 7.74
C ALA A 196 0.35 11.90 8.98
N LEU A 197 -0.91 11.70 9.35
CA LEU A 197 -1.28 10.78 10.44
C LEU A 197 -0.84 9.34 10.16
N CYS A 198 -1.00 8.85 8.92
CA CYS A 198 -0.58 7.50 8.56
C CYS A 198 0.93 7.36 8.71
N ARG A 199 1.70 8.37 8.28
CA ARG A 199 3.14 8.44 8.46
C ARG A 199 3.54 8.35 9.92
N GLU A 200 2.94 9.18 10.78
CA GLU A 200 3.22 9.19 12.21
C GLU A 200 3.01 7.81 12.86
N GLN A 201 1.89 7.14 12.57
CA GLN A 201 1.59 5.85 13.18
C GLN A 201 2.42 4.69 12.59
N LEU A 202 2.74 4.73 11.30
CA LEU A 202 3.66 3.77 10.69
C LEU A 202 5.08 3.92 11.22
N ASP A 203 5.56 5.15 11.40
CA ASP A 203 6.86 5.44 12.01
C ASP A 203 6.88 4.99 13.48
N ALA A 204 5.79 5.19 14.22
CA ALA A 204 5.66 4.69 15.59
C ALA A 204 5.67 3.15 15.67
N ALA A 205 5.02 2.47 14.72
CA ALA A 205 5.05 1.01 14.65
C ALA A 205 6.44 0.48 14.33
N ARG A 206 7.14 1.12 13.38
CA ARG A 206 8.55 0.81 13.09
C ARG A 206 9.41 1.01 14.33
N ALA A 207 9.32 2.17 14.99
CA ALA A 207 10.06 2.45 16.21
C ALA A 207 9.81 1.41 17.31
N ALA A 208 8.56 0.97 17.50
CA ALA A 208 8.22 -0.06 18.48
C ALA A 208 8.93 -1.41 18.20
N ALA A 209 9.13 -1.78 16.94
CA ALA A 209 9.89 -2.98 16.57
C ALA A 209 11.38 -2.84 16.92
N HIS A 210 11.98 -1.66 16.67
CA HIS A 210 13.37 -1.38 17.02
C HIS A 210 13.60 -1.34 18.52
N ASP A 211 12.72 -0.64 19.26
CA ASP A 211 12.79 -0.51 20.71
C ASP A 211 12.67 -1.88 21.42
N ALA A 212 11.91 -2.80 20.83
CA ALA A 212 11.77 -4.18 21.30
C ALA A 212 12.92 -5.11 20.87
N GLY A 213 13.98 -4.57 20.26
CA GLY A 213 15.19 -5.31 19.89
C GLY A 213 15.01 -6.30 18.74
N MET A 214 14.01 -6.12 17.87
CA MET A 214 13.79 -6.99 16.74
C MET A 214 14.98 -6.95 15.76
N ALA A 215 15.57 -8.11 15.45
CA ALA A 215 16.79 -8.20 14.63
C ALA A 215 16.62 -7.71 13.17
N VAL A 216 15.39 -7.75 12.64
CA VAL A 216 15.01 -7.22 11.33
C VAL A 216 14.04 -6.06 11.49
N GLY A 217 12.98 -6.20 12.29
CA GLY A 217 11.95 -5.16 12.44
C GLY A 217 10.72 -5.41 11.58
N LEU A 218 10.19 -4.37 10.93
CA LEU A 218 8.95 -4.45 10.14
C LEU A 218 9.22 -4.66 8.65
N VAL A 219 8.64 -5.70 8.07
CA VAL A 219 8.67 -5.99 6.64
C VAL A 219 7.29 -5.73 6.05
N HIS A 220 7.20 -4.83 5.08
CA HIS A 220 5.95 -4.55 4.36
C HIS A 220 5.83 -5.39 3.10
N ASP A 221 4.62 -5.87 2.83
CA ASP A 221 4.31 -6.56 1.59
C ASP A 221 3.96 -5.57 0.47
N LEU A 222 4.60 -5.73 -0.69
CA LEU A 222 4.40 -4.91 -1.88
C LEU A 222 3.58 -5.71 -2.90
N PRO A 223 2.31 -5.32 -3.14
CA PRO A 223 1.47 -6.00 -4.12
C PRO A 223 1.96 -5.76 -5.55
N VAL A 224 1.69 -6.74 -6.41
CA VAL A 224 2.13 -6.76 -7.81
C VAL A 224 1.62 -5.57 -8.64
N GLY A 225 0.42 -5.06 -8.33
CA GLY A 225 -0.26 -4.04 -9.13
C GLY A 225 -1.18 -3.13 -8.33
N VAL A 226 -2.04 -2.43 -9.06
CA VAL A 226 -2.97 -1.40 -8.54
C VAL A 226 -4.37 -1.61 -9.10
N ASP A 227 -5.37 -1.07 -8.43
CA ASP A 227 -6.72 -0.98 -8.98
C ASP A 227 -6.71 -0.13 -10.27
N PRO A 228 -7.32 -0.59 -11.38
CA PRO A 228 -7.31 0.17 -12.64
C PRO A 228 -8.12 1.48 -12.58
N GLY A 229 -9.03 1.63 -11.63
CA GLY A 229 -9.73 2.87 -11.29
C GLY A 229 -9.06 3.70 -10.20
N GLY A 230 -7.90 3.25 -9.69
CA GLY A 230 -7.15 3.86 -8.60
C GLY A 230 -6.32 5.09 -8.98
N ALA A 231 -5.71 5.71 -7.97
CA ALA A 231 -4.89 6.91 -8.07
C ALA A 231 -3.65 6.72 -8.94
N ASP A 232 -2.92 5.61 -8.78
CA ASP A 232 -1.70 5.34 -9.56
C ASP A 232 -2.06 5.14 -11.05
N ALA A 233 -3.16 4.45 -11.33
CA ALA A 233 -3.64 4.24 -12.69
C ALA A 233 -4.12 5.55 -13.34
N TRP A 234 -4.72 6.47 -12.56
CA TRP A 234 -5.11 7.81 -13.01
C TRP A 234 -3.90 8.71 -13.26
N ALA A 235 -2.96 8.75 -12.33
CA ALA A 235 -1.77 9.62 -12.40
C ALA A 235 -0.76 9.16 -13.46
N GLN A 236 -0.66 7.85 -13.70
CA GLN A 236 0.38 7.25 -14.56
C GLN A 236 -0.21 6.53 -15.77
N GLN A 237 -1.29 7.08 -16.36
CA GLN A 237 -1.96 6.50 -17.54
C GLN A 237 -1.00 6.16 -18.69
N ASP A 238 0.04 6.98 -18.85
CA ASP A 238 1.06 6.82 -19.88
C ASP A 238 2.09 5.70 -19.60
N VAL A 239 2.15 5.21 -18.36
CA VAL A 239 3.07 4.15 -17.93
C VAL A 239 2.35 2.82 -17.81
N PHE A 240 1.06 2.81 -17.48
CA PHE A 240 0.27 1.58 -17.43
C PHE A 240 -0.26 1.16 -18.81
N ALA A 241 -0.44 -0.14 -19.00
CA ALA A 241 -1.22 -0.70 -20.11
C ALA A 241 -2.66 -0.92 -19.61
N SER A 242 -3.46 0.16 -19.56
CA SER A 242 -4.74 0.20 -18.84
C SER A 242 -5.80 -0.79 -19.31
N ASP A 243 -5.74 -1.25 -20.56
CA ASP A 243 -6.70 -2.24 -21.11
C ASP A 243 -6.23 -3.71 -20.93
N VAL A 244 -4.97 -3.91 -20.55
CA VAL A 244 -4.36 -5.23 -20.32
C VAL A 244 -4.49 -5.59 -18.85
N ARG A 245 -4.68 -6.88 -18.54
CA ARG A 245 -4.73 -7.39 -17.17
C ARG A 245 -3.55 -8.32 -16.89
N VAL A 246 -3.01 -8.26 -15.67
CA VAL A 246 -2.02 -9.21 -15.17
C VAL A 246 -2.73 -10.44 -14.62
N GLY A 247 -2.09 -11.58 -14.75
CA GLY A 247 -2.56 -12.83 -14.18
C GLY A 247 -1.46 -13.87 -14.04
N CYS A 248 -1.88 -15.13 -14.08
CA CYS A 248 -0.99 -16.29 -14.14
C CYS A 248 -1.50 -17.24 -15.23
N PRO A 249 -0.61 -17.90 -16.00
CA PRO A 249 -1.02 -18.94 -16.94
C PRO A 249 -1.74 -20.10 -16.23
N ALA A 250 -2.37 -20.97 -17.02
CA ALA A 250 -2.86 -22.23 -16.52
C ALA A 250 -1.70 -23.09 -15.99
N ASP A 251 -1.89 -23.70 -14.82
CA ASP A 251 -0.93 -24.60 -14.20
C ASP A 251 -1.60 -25.91 -13.73
N ALA A 252 -0.82 -26.78 -13.09
CA ALA A 252 -1.29 -28.08 -12.62
C ALA A 252 -2.36 -28.00 -11.51
N PHE A 253 -2.44 -26.88 -10.79
CA PHE A 253 -3.40 -26.65 -9.70
C PHE A 253 -4.62 -25.86 -10.18
N ASN A 254 -4.44 -24.92 -11.12
CA ASN A 254 -5.50 -24.14 -11.72
C ASN A 254 -5.43 -24.16 -13.26
N PRO A 255 -6.20 -25.06 -13.92
CA PRO A 255 -6.17 -25.22 -15.37
C PRO A 255 -6.80 -24.05 -16.14
N LEU A 256 -7.48 -23.11 -15.47
CA LEU A 256 -8.04 -21.92 -16.10
C LEU A 256 -7.07 -20.74 -16.12
N GLY A 257 -5.97 -20.83 -15.35
CA GLY A 257 -5.14 -19.68 -15.00
C GLY A 257 -5.87 -18.72 -14.07
N GLN A 258 -5.25 -17.57 -13.83
CA GLN A 258 -5.80 -16.52 -12.97
C GLN A 258 -5.79 -15.19 -13.69
N ASP A 259 -6.87 -14.43 -13.56
CA ASP A 259 -6.94 -13.01 -13.95
C ASP A 259 -7.02 -12.19 -12.67
N TRP A 260 -6.00 -11.38 -12.41
CA TRP A 260 -5.95 -10.56 -11.20
C TRP A 260 -6.60 -9.18 -11.39
N GLY A 261 -6.97 -8.82 -12.63
CA GLY A 261 -7.65 -7.55 -12.91
C GLY A 261 -6.79 -6.29 -12.79
N LEU A 262 -5.47 -6.43 -12.66
CA LEU A 262 -4.53 -5.33 -12.43
C LEU A 262 -3.86 -4.91 -13.75
N PRO A 263 -3.73 -3.61 -14.07
CA PRO A 263 -3.00 -3.18 -15.26
C PRO A 263 -1.48 -3.30 -15.04
N PRO A 264 -0.73 -3.91 -15.96
CA PRO A 264 0.73 -3.93 -15.85
C PRO A 264 1.33 -2.58 -16.23
N TRP A 265 2.49 -2.26 -15.67
CA TRP A 265 3.34 -1.24 -16.26
C TRP A 265 3.88 -1.69 -17.62
N ARG A 266 3.92 -0.78 -18.58
CA ARG A 266 4.55 -0.96 -19.88
C ARG A 266 6.08 -0.96 -19.77
N PRO A 267 6.79 -2.03 -20.18
CA PRO A 267 8.25 -2.09 -20.08
C PRO A 267 8.94 -0.94 -20.83
N ASP A 268 8.45 -0.57 -22.01
CA ASP A 268 9.00 0.53 -22.83
C ASP A 268 8.84 1.89 -22.13
N ARG A 269 7.71 2.12 -21.45
CA ARG A 269 7.45 3.38 -20.73
C ARG A 269 8.17 3.45 -19.39
N LEU A 270 8.34 2.33 -18.69
CA LEU A 270 9.23 2.26 -17.52
C LEU A 270 10.66 2.64 -17.90
N ALA A 271 11.18 2.09 -18.99
CA ALA A 271 12.51 2.45 -19.48
C ALA A 271 12.60 3.95 -19.85
N ALA A 272 11.61 4.47 -20.56
CA ALA A 272 11.57 5.88 -20.97
C ALA A 272 11.49 6.86 -19.78
N THR A 273 10.92 6.44 -18.65
CA THR A 273 10.83 7.24 -17.41
C THR A 273 12.02 7.02 -16.48
N GLY A 274 13.05 6.26 -16.91
CA GLY A 274 14.19 5.91 -16.06
C GLY A 274 13.78 5.09 -14.83
N TYR A 275 12.70 4.32 -14.94
CA TYR A 275 12.13 3.47 -13.88
C TYR A 275 11.68 4.24 -12.64
N ALA A 276 11.46 5.55 -12.74
CA ALA A 276 10.99 6.38 -11.63
C ALA A 276 9.73 5.82 -10.95
N PRO A 277 8.67 5.38 -11.68
CA PRO A 277 7.47 4.81 -11.06
C PRO A 277 7.75 3.62 -10.13
N PHE A 278 8.65 2.72 -10.52
CA PHE A 278 9.01 1.58 -9.68
C PHE A 278 9.85 2.00 -8.47
N ARG A 279 10.83 2.89 -8.68
CA ARG A 279 11.69 3.40 -7.60
C ARG A 279 10.89 4.15 -6.54
N ASP A 280 9.90 4.94 -6.93
CA ASP A 280 9.09 5.71 -5.99
C ASP A 280 8.16 4.82 -5.18
N VAL A 281 7.65 3.73 -5.76
CA VAL A 281 6.93 2.68 -5.01
C VAL A 281 7.84 2.03 -3.97
N VAL A 282 9.02 1.55 -4.37
CA VAL A 282 9.96 0.90 -3.43
C VAL A 282 10.38 1.86 -2.32
N ARG A 283 10.73 3.10 -2.66
CA ARG A 283 11.10 4.13 -1.67
C ARG A 283 9.98 4.40 -0.68
N SER A 284 8.73 4.45 -1.14
CA SER A 284 7.61 4.74 -0.25
C SER A 284 7.35 3.61 0.74
N VAL A 285 7.41 2.36 0.28
CA VAL A 285 7.25 1.18 1.15
C VAL A 285 8.37 1.12 2.19
N LEU A 286 9.63 1.31 1.77
CA LEU A 286 10.78 1.23 2.66
C LEU A 286 10.92 2.42 3.61
N ARG A 287 10.28 3.56 3.33
CA ARG A 287 10.27 4.70 4.25
C ARG A 287 9.81 4.33 5.66
N HIS A 288 8.90 3.36 5.74
CA HIS A 288 8.26 2.90 6.98
C HIS A 288 8.55 1.44 7.31
N GLY A 289 9.55 0.84 6.66
CA GLY A 289 9.88 -0.57 6.81
C GLY A 289 11.38 -0.80 6.89
N ASP A 290 11.73 -1.87 7.59
CA ASP A 290 13.08 -2.43 7.65
C ASP A 290 13.27 -3.57 6.63
N GLY A 291 12.20 -3.89 5.90
CA GLY A 291 12.25 -4.74 4.74
C GLY A 291 11.04 -4.62 3.85
N ILE A 292 11.16 -5.23 2.67
CA ILE A 292 10.09 -5.35 1.69
C ILE A 292 9.96 -6.80 1.22
N ARG A 293 8.73 -7.32 1.23
CA ARG A 293 8.37 -8.53 0.49
C ARG A 293 7.82 -8.12 -0.86
N VAL A 294 8.49 -8.53 -1.94
CA VAL A 294 8.01 -8.29 -3.30
C VAL A 294 7.13 -9.47 -3.69
N ASP A 295 5.81 -9.22 -3.69
CA ASP A 295 4.82 -10.19 -4.15
C ASP A 295 5.03 -10.51 -5.63
N HIS A 296 4.94 -11.79 -5.98
CA HIS A 296 5.23 -12.29 -7.32
C HIS A 296 6.55 -11.75 -7.89
N VAL A 297 7.68 -12.02 -7.23
CA VAL A 297 8.99 -11.43 -7.57
C VAL A 297 9.44 -11.73 -9.00
N ALA A 298 8.96 -12.82 -9.59
CA ALA A 298 9.14 -13.15 -11.00
C ALA A 298 8.65 -12.04 -11.94
N GLY A 299 7.74 -11.18 -11.49
CA GLY A 299 7.27 -9.98 -12.18
C GLY A 299 8.37 -8.98 -12.53
N LEU A 300 9.52 -9.01 -11.84
CA LEU A 300 10.69 -8.20 -12.23
C LEU A 300 11.35 -8.71 -13.52
N TRP A 301 11.11 -9.96 -13.92
CA TRP A 301 11.58 -10.55 -15.18
C TRP A 301 10.49 -10.57 -16.23
N ARG A 302 9.29 -11.02 -15.87
CA ARG A 302 8.16 -11.14 -16.79
C ARG A 302 6.85 -11.19 -16.05
N LEU A 303 5.80 -10.64 -16.65
CA LEU A 303 4.43 -10.79 -16.19
C LEU A 303 3.58 -11.45 -17.27
N TRP A 304 2.61 -12.25 -16.84
CA TRP A 304 1.61 -12.83 -17.73
C TRP A 304 0.55 -11.78 -18.04
N TRP A 305 0.54 -11.29 -19.28
CA TRP A 305 -0.37 -10.27 -19.76
C TRP A 305 -1.55 -10.92 -20.48
N ILE A 306 -2.76 -10.57 -20.06
CA ILE A 306 -4.03 -11.03 -20.62
C ILE A 306 -4.61 -9.89 -21.49
N PRO A 307 -4.76 -10.09 -22.80
CA PRO A 307 -5.34 -9.08 -23.69
C PRO A 307 -6.79 -8.69 -23.31
N PRO A 308 -7.25 -7.50 -23.76
CA PRO A 308 -8.63 -7.07 -23.56
C PRO A 308 -9.61 -8.10 -24.13
N GLY A 309 -10.62 -8.49 -23.34
CA GLY A 309 -11.66 -9.44 -23.75
C GLY A 309 -11.26 -10.92 -23.79
N GLU A 310 -9.99 -11.26 -23.54
CA GLU A 310 -9.49 -12.64 -23.54
C GLU A 310 -9.50 -13.26 -22.12
N PRO A 311 -9.69 -14.58 -21.98
CA PRO A 311 -9.58 -15.29 -20.71
C PRO A 311 -8.12 -15.48 -20.29
N ALA A 312 -7.88 -15.77 -19.00
CA ALA A 312 -6.54 -15.86 -18.41
C ALA A 312 -5.57 -16.80 -19.17
N HIS A 313 -6.02 -17.97 -19.59
CA HIS A 313 -5.18 -18.94 -20.33
C HIS A 313 -4.74 -18.48 -21.73
N ARG A 314 -5.27 -17.36 -22.26
CA ARG A 314 -4.90 -16.77 -23.56
C ARG A 314 -3.94 -15.58 -23.45
N GLY A 315 -3.36 -15.38 -22.26
CA GLY A 315 -2.28 -14.40 -22.09
C GLY A 315 -0.95 -14.83 -22.70
N THR A 316 0.07 -14.01 -22.47
CA THR A 316 1.47 -14.31 -22.82
C THR A 316 2.41 -13.66 -21.83
N TYR A 317 3.62 -14.20 -21.66
CA TYR A 317 4.66 -13.51 -20.91
C TYR A 317 5.19 -12.30 -21.69
N VAL A 318 5.18 -11.15 -21.01
CA VAL A 318 5.85 -9.93 -21.45
C VAL A 318 7.03 -9.69 -20.53
N HIS A 319 8.21 -9.49 -21.13
CA HIS A 319 9.46 -9.38 -20.39
C HIS A 319 9.73 -7.93 -19.95
N TYR A 320 10.32 -7.81 -18.78
CA TYR A 320 10.88 -6.59 -18.21
C TYR A 320 12.41 -6.69 -18.23
N ASP A 321 13.08 -5.55 -18.14
CA ASP A 321 14.52 -5.52 -17.93
C ASP A 321 14.83 -5.84 -16.46
N ALA A 322 15.02 -7.13 -16.18
CA ALA A 322 15.25 -7.62 -14.82
C ALA A 322 16.52 -7.03 -14.19
N ASP A 323 17.57 -6.78 -14.97
CA ASP A 323 18.81 -6.21 -14.46
C ASP A 323 18.57 -4.79 -13.93
N VAL A 324 17.81 -3.96 -14.65
CA VAL A 324 17.49 -2.60 -14.20
C VAL A 324 16.46 -2.59 -13.08
N MET A 325 15.43 -3.44 -13.15
CA MET A 325 14.42 -3.56 -12.09
C MET A 325 15.08 -4.01 -10.77
N LEU A 326 15.93 -5.04 -10.80
CA LEU A 326 16.68 -5.46 -9.62
C LEU A 326 17.66 -4.38 -9.15
N ALA A 327 18.35 -3.68 -10.05
CA ALA A 327 19.24 -2.60 -9.65
C ALA A 327 18.48 -1.47 -8.93
N ALA A 328 17.30 -1.10 -9.42
CA ALA A 328 16.42 -0.12 -8.78
C ALA A 328 15.97 -0.58 -7.38
N LEU A 329 15.50 -1.83 -7.26
CA LEU A 329 15.10 -2.42 -5.98
C LEU A 329 16.25 -2.43 -4.97
N LEU A 330 17.41 -2.96 -5.37
CA LEU A 330 18.59 -3.08 -4.52
C LEU A 330 19.16 -1.71 -4.13
N LEU A 331 19.08 -0.72 -5.02
CA LEU A 331 19.54 0.64 -4.72
C LEU A 331 18.71 1.27 -3.60
N GLU A 332 17.39 1.24 -3.71
CA GLU A 332 16.52 1.83 -2.69
C GLU A 332 16.57 0.99 -1.39
N ALA A 333 16.64 -0.34 -1.47
CA ALA A 333 16.85 -1.21 -0.29
C ALA A 333 18.17 -0.93 0.44
N THR A 334 19.27 -0.72 -0.30
CA THR A 334 20.58 -0.40 0.31
C THR A 334 20.56 0.96 1.00
N ARG A 335 19.82 1.95 0.50
CA ARG A 335 19.72 3.28 1.11
C ARG A 335 19.04 3.26 2.48
N GLU A 336 18.05 2.38 2.63
CA GLU A 336 17.27 2.23 3.86
C GLU A 336 17.79 1.09 4.75
N GLU A 337 18.93 0.48 4.39
CA GLU A 337 19.49 -0.71 5.06
C GLU A 337 18.48 -1.87 5.18
N ALA A 338 17.55 -1.94 4.24
CA ALA A 338 16.39 -2.80 4.29
C ALA A 338 16.65 -4.19 3.69
N ILE A 339 16.02 -5.21 4.27
CA ILE A 339 16.04 -6.56 3.71
C ILE A 339 15.04 -6.66 2.54
N VAL A 340 15.28 -7.60 1.63
CA VAL A 340 14.35 -7.90 0.54
C VAL A 340 14.02 -9.37 0.56
N VAL A 341 12.72 -9.68 0.59
CA VAL A 341 12.16 -11.02 0.41
C VAL A 341 11.47 -11.05 -0.94
N GLY A 342 11.82 -12.00 -1.80
CA GLY A 342 11.06 -12.29 -3.01
C GLY A 342 10.09 -13.43 -2.75
N GLU A 343 8.82 -13.22 -3.09
CA GLU A 343 7.85 -14.30 -3.22
C GLU A 343 8.14 -15.03 -4.53
N ASP A 344 8.89 -16.14 -4.46
CA ASP A 344 9.27 -16.97 -5.60
C ASP A 344 8.57 -18.35 -5.58
N LEU A 345 7.25 -18.36 -5.39
CA LEU A 345 6.42 -19.56 -5.47
C LEU A 345 5.73 -19.70 -6.85
N GLY A 346 5.27 -20.92 -7.16
CA GLY A 346 4.57 -21.23 -8.41
C GLY A 346 5.53 -21.57 -9.56
N THR A 347 5.24 -21.07 -10.75
CA THR A 347 6.04 -21.37 -11.96
C THR A 347 7.17 -20.34 -12.12
N VAL A 348 8.26 -20.54 -11.39
CA VAL A 348 9.42 -19.65 -11.36
C VAL A 348 10.58 -20.26 -12.15
N GLU A 349 11.25 -19.45 -12.97
CA GLU A 349 12.43 -19.89 -13.71
C GLU A 349 13.65 -19.93 -12.78
N ASP A 350 14.51 -20.96 -12.91
CA ASP A 350 15.71 -21.12 -12.07
C ASP A 350 16.60 -19.87 -12.00
N VAL A 351 16.60 -19.06 -13.07
CA VAL A 351 17.35 -17.80 -13.12
C VAL A 351 16.88 -16.79 -12.06
N VAL A 352 15.58 -16.77 -11.74
CA VAL A 352 14.98 -15.85 -10.75
C VAL A 352 15.55 -16.15 -9.36
N THR A 353 15.33 -17.37 -8.85
CA THR A 353 15.79 -17.80 -7.52
C THR A 353 17.32 -17.74 -7.42
N ARG A 354 18.04 -18.15 -8.48
CA ARG A 354 19.52 -18.05 -8.50
C ARG A 354 19.99 -16.61 -8.39
N THR A 355 19.43 -15.70 -9.19
CA THR A 355 19.81 -14.28 -9.15
C THR A 355 19.42 -13.63 -7.82
N MET A 356 18.28 -13.99 -7.22
CA MET A 356 17.91 -13.53 -5.88
C MET A 356 19.00 -13.88 -4.86
N HIS A 357 19.42 -15.14 -4.79
CA HIS A 357 20.48 -15.58 -3.88
C HIS A 357 21.83 -14.88 -4.16
N GLU A 358 22.22 -14.74 -5.43
CA GLU A 358 23.43 -14.00 -5.83
C GLU A 358 23.41 -12.53 -5.37
N ARG A 359 22.22 -11.93 -5.27
CA ARG A 359 22.00 -10.53 -4.88
C ARG A 359 21.66 -10.34 -3.40
N GLY A 360 21.57 -11.41 -2.61
CA GLY A 360 21.22 -11.33 -1.19
C GLY A 360 19.74 -11.08 -0.91
N ILE A 361 18.87 -11.40 -1.88
CA ILE A 361 17.42 -11.39 -1.73
C ILE A 361 16.99 -12.76 -1.17
N LEU A 362 16.14 -12.76 -0.15
CA LEU A 362 15.63 -13.97 0.48
C LEU A 362 14.53 -14.62 -0.39
N SER A 363 14.54 -15.96 -0.46
CA SER A 363 13.52 -16.78 -1.12
C SER A 363 12.41 -17.18 -0.14
N SER A 364 11.24 -17.54 -0.67
CA SER A 364 10.08 -18.02 0.08
C SER A 364 9.97 -19.54 -0.03
N ALA A 365 9.98 -20.25 1.10
CA ALA A 365 9.75 -21.69 1.16
C ALA A 365 8.56 -21.99 2.07
N VAL A 366 7.57 -22.70 1.55
CA VAL A 366 6.34 -23.08 2.26
C VAL A 366 6.37 -24.58 2.53
N LEU A 367 6.14 -24.99 3.79
CA LEU A 367 6.31 -26.39 4.24
C LEU A 367 5.21 -27.36 3.74
N TRP A 368 4.06 -26.83 3.32
CA TRP A 368 2.80 -27.57 3.12
C TRP A 368 2.86 -28.71 2.09
#